data_AF-F0G775-F1
#
_entry.id   AF-F0G775-F1
#
_cell.length_a   1.000
_cell.length_b   1.000
_cell.length_c   1.000
_cell.angle_alpha   90.00
_cell.angle_beta   90.00
_cell.angle_gamma   90.00
#
_symmetry.space_group_name_H-M   'P 1'
#
loop_
_entity.id
_entity.type
_entity.pdbx_description
1 polymer ?
#
loop_
_entity_poly.entity_id
_entity_poly.type
_entity_poly.pdbx_seq_one_letter_code
_entity_poly.pdbx_strand_id
1 'polypeptide(L)'
;IVEQARDYVLAHRTRPVGVPELCEQLHVSRRTLQYCFQDVLGMAPATYLRTLRLNGARRDLCGRAAGSVQDVAEAWGFWHLSQFATDYRRLFGKRPSDTLREREAVAG
;
A
#
# COMPACT_ATOMS: atom_id res chain seq x y z
N ILE A 1 6.74 -16.36 7.80
CA ILE A 1 5.64 -15.42 8.15
C ILE A 1 5.76 -14.10 7.40
N VAL A 2 6.79 -13.26 7.62
CA VAL A 2 6.86 -11.94 6.96
C VAL A 2 6.97 -12.04 5.44
N GLU A 3 7.85 -12.90 4.94
CA GLU A 3 7.97 -13.17 3.50
C GLU A 3 6.69 -13.74 2.90
N GLN A 4 6.11 -14.79 3.52
CA GLN A 4 4.83 -15.36 3.10
C GLN A 4 3.69 -14.33 3.08
N ALA A 5 3.63 -13.44 4.08
CA ALA A 5 2.65 -12.36 4.11
C ALA A 5 2.86 -11.37 2.95
N ARG A 6 4.11 -11.02 2.65
CA ARG A 6 4.46 -10.18 1.49
C ARG A 6 4.02 -10.86 0.20
N ASP A 7 4.40 -12.12 -0.01
CA ASP A 7 4.10 -12.85 -1.24
C ASP A 7 2.59 -12.97 -1.46
N TYR A 8 1.85 -13.27 -0.38
CA TYR A 8 0.40 -13.33 -0.44
C TYR A 8 -0.22 -11.99 -0.85
N VAL A 9 0.22 -10.88 -0.27
CA VAL A 9 -0.25 -9.53 -0.63
C VAL A 9 0.11 -9.18 -2.08
N LEU A 10 1.31 -9.56 -2.53
CA LEU A 10 1.76 -9.31 -3.90
C LEU A 10 1.06 -10.20 -4.93
N ALA A 11 0.53 -11.37 -4.54
CA ALA A 11 -0.30 -12.22 -5.39
C ALA A 11 -1.75 -11.73 -5.50
N HIS A 12 -2.26 -11.02 -4.49
CA HIS A 12 -3.66 -10.57 -4.41
C HIS A 12 -3.83 -9.06 -4.61
N ARG A 13 -3.04 -8.45 -5.51
CA ARG A 13 -3.02 -6.97 -5.70
C ARG A 13 -4.33 -6.38 -6.19
N THR A 14 -5.23 -7.19 -6.76
CA THR A 14 -6.54 -6.75 -7.25
C THR A 14 -7.52 -6.42 -6.12
N ARG A 15 -7.20 -6.78 -4.87
CA ARG A 15 -8.01 -6.43 -3.70
C ARG A 15 -7.16 -6.14 -2.46
N PRO A 16 -7.61 -5.28 -1.55
CA PRO A 16 -6.88 -4.99 -0.33
C PRO A 16 -6.85 -6.17 0.65
N VAL A 17 -5.71 -6.86 0.78
CA VAL A 17 -5.48 -7.89 1.82
C VAL A 17 -5.31 -7.27 3.20
N GLY A 18 -6.15 -7.68 4.17
CA GLY A 18 -6.13 -7.19 5.55
C GLY A 18 -5.32 -8.05 6.52
N VAL A 19 -5.10 -7.53 7.73
CA VAL A 19 -4.46 -8.29 8.83
C VAL A 19 -5.25 -9.55 9.24
N PRO A 20 -6.58 -9.54 9.37
CA PRO A 20 -7.34 -10.74 9.71
C PRO A 20 -7.15 -11.87 8.70
N GLU A 21 -7.24 -11.54 7.41
CA GLU A 21 -7.05 -12.48 6.32
C GLU A 21 -5.64 -13.10 6.30
N LEU A 22 -4.60 -12.30 6.57
CA LEU A 22 -3.24 -12.85 6.73
C LEU A 22 -3.12 -13.82 7.90
N CYS A 23 -3.85 -13.58 9.00
CA CYS A 23 -3.86 -14.48 10.14
C CYS A 23 -4.49 -15.82 9.77
N GLU A 24 -5.62 -15.78 9.06
CA GLU A 24 -6.32 -16.97 8.55
C GLU A 24 -5.44 -17.74 7.57
N GLN A 25 -4.90 -17.06 6.55
CA GLN A 25 -4.11 -17.68 5.48
C GLN A 25 -2.80 -18.30 5.98
N LEU A 26 -2.15 -17.67 6.96
CA LEU A 26 -0.87 -18.13 7.49
C LEU A 26 -1.05 -19.04 8.71
N HIS A 27 -2.29 -19.29 9.14
CA HIS A 27 -2.61 -20.08 10.33
C HIS A 27 -1.91 -19.58 11.60
N VAL A 28 -1.88 -18.26 11.80
CA VAL A 28 -1.25 -17.63 12.96
C VAL A 28 -2.19 -16.69 13.69
N SER A 29 -1.98 -16.53 14.99
CA SER A 29 -2.69 -15.49 15.76
C SER A 29 -2.25 -14.08 15.33
N ARG A 30 -3.11 -13.08 15.58
CA ARG A 30 -2.75 -11.66 15.40
C ARG A 30 -1.51 -11.27 16.19
N ARG A 31 -1.32 -11.84 17.40
CA ARG A 31 -0.16 -11.60 18.26
C ARG A 31 1.13 -12.13 17.62
N THR A 32 1.09 -13.37 17.11
CA THR A 32 2.22 -13.98 16.40
C THR A 32 2.58 -13.16 15.17
N LEU A 33 1.60 -12.78 14.35
CA LEU A 33 1.83 -11.94 13.18
C LEU A 33 2.46 -10.59 13.56
N GLN A 34 1.91 -9.92 14.58
CA GLN A 34 2.45 -8.66 15.09
C GLN A 34 3.91 -8.79 15.54
N TYR A 35 4.24 -9.83 16.29
CA TYR A 35 5.61 -10.06 16.76
C TYR A 35 6.58 -10.35 15.64
N CYS A 36 6.23 -11.20 14.68
CA CYS A 36 7.11 -11.47 13.54
C CYS A 36 7.40 -10.21 12.72
N PHE A 37 6.40 -9.36 12.52
CA PHE A 37 6.58 -8.09 11.81
C PHE A 37 7.43 -7.10 12.62
N GLN A 38 7.21 -7.00 13.93
CA GLN A 38 8.01 -6.14 14.80
C GLN A 38 9.47 -6.59 14.88
N ASP A 39 9.72 -7.89 14.99
CA ASP A 39 11.05 -8.49 15.12
C ASP A 39 11.87 -8.35 13.82
N VAL A 40 11.25 -8.64 12.67
CA VAL A 40 11.95 -8.66 11.38
C VAL A 40 12.02 -7.28 10.72
N LEU A 41 10.96 -6.46 10.83
CA LEU A 41 10.85 -5.19 10.10
C LEU A 41 10.76 -3.96 11.02
N GLY A 42 10.71 -4.14 12.34
CA GLY A 42 10.56 -3.03 13.28
C GLY A 42 9.20 -2.31 13.20
N MET A 43 8.19 -2.90 12.57
CA MET A 43 6.90 -2.25 12.34
C MET A 43 5.70 -3.19 12.47
N ALA A 44 4.52 -2.63 12.68
CA ALA A 44 3.27 -3.39 12.71
C ALA A 44 2.86 -3.92 11.32
N PRO A 45 2.18 -5.09 11.22
CA PRO A 45 1.69 -5.63 9.95
C PRO A 45 0.81 -4.63 9.18
N ALA A 46 -0.10 -3.92 9.87
CA ALA A 46 -0.96 -2.94 9.22
C ALA A 46 -0.18 -1.77 8.60
N THR A 47 0.89 -1.32 9.28
CA THR A 47 1.80 -0.28 8.77
C THR A 47 2.53 -0.76 7.53
N TYR A 48 3.02 -2.00 7.55
CA TYR A 48 3.65 -2.61 6.39
C TYR A 48 2.70 -2.72 5.19
N LEU A 49 1.49 -3.23 5.40
CA LEU A 49 0.48 -3.36 4.34
C LEU A 49 0.12 -2.00 3.73
N ARG A 50 -0.06 -0.97 4.56
CA ARG A 50 -0.29 0.40 4.10
C ARG A 50 0.89 0.90 3.27
N THR A 51 2.11 0.70 3.75
CA THR A 51 3.34 1.10 3.05
C THR A 51 3.44 0.42 1.69
N LEU A 52 3.15 -0.88 1.61
CA LEU A 52 3.15 -1.64 0.37
C LEU A 52 2.13 -1.08 -0.63
N ARG A 53 0.90 -0.78 -0.18
CA ARG A 53 -0.16 -0.20 -1.02
C ARG A 53 0.18 1.22 -1.49
N LEU A 54 0.73 2.06 -0.62
CA LEU A 54 1.19 3.40 -0.99
C LEU A 54 2.29 3.36 -2.06
N ASN A 55 3.22 2.42 -1.95
CA ASN A 55 4.25 2.20 -2.99
C ASN A 55 3.63 1.72 -4.30
N GLY A 56 2.60 0.89 -4.24
CA GLY A 56 1.77 0.52 -5.39
C GLY A 56 1.15 1.73 -6.08
N ALA A 57 0.37 2.49 -5.32
CA ALA A 57 -0.29 3.69 -5.81
C ALA A 57 0.71 4.67 -6.44
N ARG A 58 1.89 4.86 -5.83
CA ARG A 58 2.93 5.71 -6.41
C ARG A 58 3.43 5.20 -7.76
N ARG A 59 3.68 3.89 -7.91
CA ARG A 59 4.11 3.33 -9.21
C ARG A 59 3.07 3.57 -10.29
N ASP A 60 1.80 3.39 -9.95
CA ASP A 60 0.71 3.58 -10.90
C ASP A 60 0.56 5.07 -11.26
N LEU A 61 0.62 5.99 -10.28
CA LEU A 61 0.60 7.44 -10.54
C LEU A 61 1.78 7.91 -11.40
N CYS A 62 2.95 7.26 -11.31
CA CYS A 62 4.08 7.53 -12.19
C CYS A 62 3.95 6.85 -13.57
N GLY A 63 3.04 5.89 -13.72
CA GLY A 63 2.86 5.10 -14.94
C GLY A 63 2.09 5.84 -16.04
N ARG A 64 2.32 5.45 -17.31
CA ARG A 64 1.66 6.10 -18.46
C ARG A 64 0.14 5.91 -18.49
N ALA A 65 -0.37 4.82 -17.93
CA ALA A 65 -1.79 4.46 -17.90
C ALA A 65 -2.50 4.87 -16.60
N ALA A 66 -1.91 5.76 -15.78
CA ALA A 66 -2.55 6.24 -14.56
C ALA A 66 -3.89 6.92 -14.89
N GLY A 67 -4.96 6.50 -14.21
CA GLY A 67 -6.21 7.25 -14.14
C GLY A 67 -6.08 8.46 -13.21
N SER A 68 -7.20 8.93 -12.66
CA SER A 68 -7.19 9.98 -11.65
C SER A 68 -6.52 9.51 -10.34
N VAL A 69 -6.17 10.46 -9.46
CA VAL A 69 -5.70 10.14 -8.10
C VAL A 69 -6.73 9.28 -7.34
N GLN A 70 -8.02 9.50 -7.59
CA GLN A 70 -9.09 8.74 -6.98
C GLN A 70 -9.10 7.29 -7.49
N ASP A 71 -9.03 7.08 -8.80
CA ASP A 71 -9.03 5.73 -9.39
C ASP A 71 -7.85 4.91 -8.85
N VAL A 72 -6.67 5.54 -8.74
CA VAL A 72 -5.49 4.87 -8.19
C VAL A 72 -5.66 4.58 -6.69
N ALA A 73 -6.23 5.51 -5.91
CA ALA A 73 -6.47 5.26 -4.49
C ALA A 73 -7.42 4.08 -4.29
N GLU A 74 -8.52 4.03 -5.03
CA GLU A 74 -9.51 2.95 -4.98
C GLU A 74 -8.92 1.60 -5.41
N ALA A 75 -8.13 1.57 -6.50
CA ALA A 75 -7.46 0.37 -7.00
C ALA A 75 -6.50 -0.25 -5.96
N TRP A 76 -5.87 0.58 -5.13
CA TRP A 76 -5.01 0.13 -4.02
C TRP A 76 -5.74 -0.01 -2.68
N GLY A 77 -7.08 0.10 -2.67
CA GLY A 77 -7.94 -0.15 -1.53
C GLY A 77 -7.96 0.97 -0.49
N PHE A 78 -7.78 2.22 -0.93
CA PHE A 78 -7.94 3.42 -0.11
C PHE A 78 -9.29 4.11 -0.38
N TRP A 79 -10.23 3.94 0.53
CA TRP A 79 -11.59 4.51 0.42
C TRP A 79 -11.72 5.95 0.94
N HIS A 80 -10.72 6.44 1.68
CA HIS A 80 -10.71 7.78 2.26
C HIS A 80 -9.58 8.63 1.64
N LEU A 81 -9.92 9.40 0.60
CA LEU A 81 -8.94 10.17 -0.18
C LEU A 81 -8.08 11.13 0.66
N SER A 82 -8.67 11.82 1.63
CA SER A 82 -7.93 12.74 2.51
C SER A 82 -6.88 12.01 3.37
N GLN A 83 -7.24 10.84 3.89
CA GLN A 83 -6.32 10.01 4.68
C GLN A 83 -5.23 9.43 3.79
N PHE A 84 -5.59 8.93 2.60
CA PHE A 84 -4.63 8.46 1.60
C PHE A 84 -3.62 9.54 1.24
N ALA A 85 -4.07 10.74 0.89
CA ALA A 85 -3.18 11.85 0.55
C ALA A 85 -2.26 12.25 1.71
N THR A 86 -2.77 12.18 2.95
CA THR A 86 -1.97 12.44 4.17
C THR A 86 -0.89 11.38 4.36
N ASP A 87 -1.25 10.11 4.29
CA ASP A 87 -0.30 9.00 4.47
C ASP A 87 0.72 8.93 3.32
N TYR A 88 0.27 9.19 2.09
CA TYR A 88 1.13 9.30 0.91
C TYR A 88 2.16 10.41 1.09
N ARG A 89 1.74 11.60 1.52
CA ARG A 89 2.65 12.72 1.77
C ARG A 89 3.62 12.41 2.90
N ARG A 90 3.17 11.77 3.98
CA ARG A 90 4.05 11.34 5.08
C ARG A 90 5.14 10.39 4.60
N LEU A 91 4.81 9.46 3.70
CA LEU A 91 5.78 8.47 3.20
C LEU A 91 6.70 9.01 2.10
N PHE A 92 6.20 9.88 1.22
CA PHE A 92 6.92 10.28 0.00
C PHE A 92 7.32 11.75 -0.07
N GLY A 93 6.94 12.56 0.93
CA GLY A 93 7.26 13.99 0.99
C GLY A 93 6.42 14.90 0.07
N LYS A 94 5.57 14.34 -0.80
CA LYS A 94 4.73 15.08 -1.76
C LYS A 94 3.31 14.53 -1.83
N ARG A 95 2.35 15.27 -2.40
CA ARG A 95 0.97 14.78 -2.56
C ARG A 95 0.86 13.83 -3.76
N PRO A 96 -0.13 12.93 -3.78
CA PRO A 96 -0.39 12.08 -4.95
C PRO A 96 -0.72 12.92 -6.21
N SER A 97 -1.42 14.04 -6.05
CA SER A 97 -1.69 14.99 -7.15
C SER A 97 -0.43 15.60 -7.74
N ASP A 98 0.58 15.88 -6.91
CA ASP A 98 1.84 16.44 -7.38
C ASP A 98 2.59 15.42 -8.22
N THR A 99 2.57 14.15 -7.77
CA THR A 99 3.17 13.02 -8.52
C THR A 99 2.53 12.84 -9.89
N LEU A 100 1.20 12.90 -9.96
CA LEU A 100 0.47 12.77 -11.24
C LEU A 100 0.79 13.93 -12.20
N ARG A 101 0.84 15.17 -11.68
CA ARG A 101 1.16 16.36 -12.48
C ARG A 101 2.60 16.33 -13.00
N GLU A 102 3.57 15.93 -12.17
CA GLU A 102 4.96 15.77 -12.59
C GLU A 102 5.08 14.77 -13.75
N ARG A 103 4.34 13.66 -13.69
CA ARG A 103 4.28 12.68 -14.78
C ARG A 103 3.74 13.29 -16.07
N GLU A 104 2.64 14.05 -16.00
CA GLU A 104 2.03 14.71 -17.17
C GLU A 104 2.98 15.69 -17.83
N ALA A 105 3.75 16.45 -17.04
CA ALA A 105 4.74 17.39 -17.54
C ALA A 105 5.93 16.73 -18.26
N VAL A 106 6.24 15.47 -17.95
CA VAL A 106 7.31 14.70 -18.62
C VAL A 106 6.79 13.95 -19.86
N ALA A 107 5.47 13.75 -19.96
CA ALA A 107 4.85 13.01 -21.06
C ALA A 107 4.44 13.89 -22.26
N GLY A 108 4.36 15.21 -22.07
CA GLY A 108 4.12 16.20 -23.13
C GLY A 108 5.43 16.78 -23.67
#